data_AF-A0A941CRJ8-F1
#
_entry.id   AF-A0A941CRJ8-F1
#
_cell.length_a   1.000
_cell.length_b   1.000
_cell.length_c   1.000
_cell.angle_alpha   90.00
_cell.angle_beta   90.00
_cell.angle_gamma   90.00
#
_symmetry.space_group_name_H-M   'P 1'
#
loop_
_entity.id
_entity.type
_entity.pdbx_description
1 polymer ?
#
loop_
_entity_poly.entity_id
_entity_poly.type
_entity_poly.pdbx_seq_one_letter_code
_entity_poly.pdbx_strand_id
1 'polypeptide(L)' 'MNLNEMMKFVESEYIVINNTPCELCGGSYLTESAGLSFENGKAENITHCVCENCGNEREFFFRAPFINPMEWEKNTDELN' A
#
# COMPACT_ATOMS: atom_id res chain seq x y z
N MET A 1 -15.75 -11.25 4.99
CA MET A 1 -14.54 -11.43 4.18
C MET A 1 -13.62 -12.38 4.92
N ASN A 2 -13.06 -13.38 4.25
CA ASN A 2 -12.10 -14.34 4.83
C ASN A 2 -10.66 -13.82 4.61
N LEU A 3 -9.72 -14.18 5.49
CA LEU A 3 -8.28 -13.94 5.34
C LEU A 3 -7.75 -14.21 3.91
N ASN A 4 -8.24 -15.26 3.24
CA ASN A 4 -7.86 -15.63 1.88
C ASN A 4 -8.26 -14.58 0.83
N GLU A 5 -9.36 -13.86 1.05
CA GLU A 5 -9.76 -12.75 0.18
C GLU A 5 -8.87 -11.53 0.41
N MET A 6 -8.52 -11.25 1.68
CA MET A 6 -7.57 -10.17 2.01
C MET A 6 -6.18 -10.42 1.41
N MET A 7 -5.67 -11.67 1.47
CA MET A 7 -4.38 -12.03 0.87
C MET A 7 -4.36 -11.78 -0.65
N LYS A 8 -5.46 -12.05 -1.36
CA LYS A 8 -5.57 -11.78 -2.80
C LYS A 8 -5.46 -10.28 -3.13
N PHE A 9 -5.98 -9.40 -2.27
CA PHE A 9 -5.81 -7.96 -2.45
C PHE A 9 -4.33 -7.58 -2.32
N VAL A 10 -3.67 -8.02 -1.24
CA VAL A 10 -2.24 -7.76 -1.03
C VAL A 10 -1.40 -8.29 -2.20
N GLU A 11 -1.64 -9.53 -2.64
CA GLU A 11 -0.98 -10.11 -3.82
C GLU A 11 -1.19 -9.26 -5.08
N SER A 12 -2.40 -8.74 -5.30
CA SER A 12 -2.69 -7.90 -6.46
C SER A 12 -1.91 -6.58 -6.44
N GLU A 13 -1.70 -5.99 -5.28
CA GLU A 13 -0.92 -4.75 -5.10
C GLU A 13 0.56 -5.01 -5.41
N TYR A 14 1.12 -6.10 -4.88
CA TYR A 14 2.48 -6.53 -5.20
C TYR A 14 2.68 -6.82 -6.69
N ILE A 15 1.70 -7.43 -7.35
CA ILE A 15 1.76 -7.67 -8.80
C ILE A 15 1.83 -6.33 -9.56
N VAL A 16 1.06 -5.32 -9.15
CA VAL A 16 1.11 -4.00 -9.79
C VAL A 16 2.47 -3.33 -9.58
N ILE A 17 2.99 -3.34 -8.35
CA ILE A 17 4.30 -2.74 -8.03
C ILE A 17 5.42 -3.43 -8.83
N ASN A 18 5.48 -4.76 -8.79
CA ASN A 18 6.54 -5.53 -9.43
C ASN A 18 6.51 -5.46 -10.97
N ASN A 19 5.34 -5.21 -11.56
CA ASN A 19 5.20 -5.01 -13.01
C ASN A 19 5.32 -3.54 -13.44
N THR A 20 5.50 -2.61 -12.50
CA THR A 20 5.70 -1.20 -12.81
C THR A 20 7.20 -0.90 -12.84
N PRO A 21 7.80 -0.67 -14.02
CA PRO A 21 9.20 -0.31 -14.10
C PRO A 21 9.42 1.12 -13.56
N CYS A 22 10.63 1.36 -13.06
CA CYS A 22 11.10 2.68 -12.69
C CYS A 22 11.00 3.62 -13.89
N GLU A 23 10.38 4.77 -13.70
CA GLU A 23 10.15 5.78 -14.74
C GLU A 23 11.44 6.45 -15.23
N LEU A 24 12.50 6.40 -14.43
CA LEU A 24 13.79 7.00 -14.78
C LEU A 24 14.74 6.02 -15.46
N CYS A 25 14.85 4.78 -14.96
CA CYS A 25 15.86 3.83 -15.44
C CYS A 25 15.29 2.49 -15.93
N GLY A 26 13.98 2.26 -15.83
CA GLY A 26 13.34 1.00 -16.21
C GLY A 26 13.58 -0.18 -15.26
N GLY A 27 14.34 0.01 -14.18
CA GLY A 27 14.60 -1.03 -13.16
C GLY A 27 13.40 -1.33 -12.26
N SER A 28 13.54 -2.25 -11.33
CA SER A 28 12.45 -2.65 -10.43
C SER A 28 12.36 -1.75 -9.20
N TYR A 29 11.14 -1.61 -8.66
CA TYR A 29 10.89 -0.97 -7.37
C TYR A 29 10.92 -2.01 -6.24
N LEU A 30 11.56 -1.69 -5.12
CA LEU A 30 11.52 -2.44 -3.89
C LEU A 30 10.60 -1.73 -2.88
N THR A 31 9.72 -2.47 -2.23
CA THR A 31 8.88 -1.93 -1.16
C THR A 31 9.70 -1.65 0.09
N GLU A 32 9.69 -0.39 0.55
CA GLU A 32 10.40 0.02 1.77
C GLU A 32 9.46 0.06 2.98
N SER A 33 8.27 0.62 2.80
CA SER A 33 7.24 0.66 3.83
C SER A 33 5.84 0.63 3.20
N ALA A 34 4.87 0.18 3.99
CA ALA A 34 3.45 0.22 3.64
C ALA A 34 2.66 0.74 4.84
N GLY A 35 1.62 1.51 4.57
CA GLY A 35 0.79 2.14 5.58
C GLY A 35 -0.63 2.38 5.09
N LEU A 36 -1.52 2.68 6.03
CA LEU A 36 -2.91 2.98 5.73
C LEU A 36 -3.17 4.47 5.85
N SER A 37 -3.86 5.03 4.87
CA SER A 37 -4.37 6.39 4.90
C SER A 37 -5.88 6.39 4.74
N PHE A 38 -6.53 7.40 5.31
CA PHE A 38 -7.96 7.62 5.18
C PHE A 38 -8.17 8.97 4.53
N GLU A 39 -8.38 8.97 3.22
CA GLU A 39 -8.73 10.19 2.47
C GLU A 39 -10.20 10.18 2.09
N ASN A 40 -10.91 11.28 2.40
CA ASN A 40 -12.32 11.47 2.04
C ASN A 40 -13.25 10.31 2.46
N GLY A 41 -12.98 9.70 3.62
CA GLY A 41 -13.76 8.58 4.15
C GLY A 41 -13.51 7.24 3.46
N LYS A 42 -12.44 7.12 2.66
CA LYS A 42 -12.01 5.88 2.01
C LYS A 42 -10.64 5.48 2.54
N ALA A 43 -10.51 4.20 2.89
CA ALA A 43 -9.22 3.65 3.26
C ALA A 43 -8.39 3.34 2.01
N GLU A 44 -7.12 3.70 2.06
CA GLU A 44 -6.14 3.47 1.02
C GLU A 44 -4.89 2.86 1.64
N ASN A 45 -4.34 1.85 0.97
CA ASN A 45 -3.03 1.31 1.26
C ASN A 45 -2.00 2.10 0.45
N ILE A 46 -1.11 2.80 1.16
CA ILE A 46 0.00 3.55 0.60
C ILE A 46 1.25 2.71 0.74
N THR A 47 1.89 2.40 -0.38
CA THR A 47 3.15 1.67 -0.39
C THR A 47 4.26 2.56 -0.92
N HIS A 48 5.26 2.83 -0.08
CA HIS A 48 6.46 3.56 -0.45
C HIS A 48 7.49 2.59 -1.01
N CYS A 49 7.98 2.88 -2.21
CA CYS A 49 8.93 2.04 -2.91
C CYS A 49 10.13 2.83 -3.41
N VAL A 50 11.30 2.18 -3.43
CA VAL A 50 12.54 2.75 -3.92
C VAL A 50 13.10 1.89 -5.04
N CYS A 51 13.52 2.51 -6.14
CA CYS A 51 14.13 1.79 -7.25
C CYS A 51 15.50 1.22 -6.83
N GLU A 52 15.67 -0.09 -6.99
CA GLU A 52 16.91 -0.78 -6.60
C GLU A 52 18.15 -0.33 -7.37
N ASN A 53 17.96 0.27 -8.56
CA ASN A 53 19.06 0.61 -9.45
C ASN A 53 19.46 2.09 -9.38
N CYS A 54 18.49 3.01 -9.28
CA CYS A 54 18.76 4.45 -9.31
C CYS A 54 18.31 5.22 -8.06
N GLY A 55 17.69 4.55 -7.09
CA GLY A 55 17.22 5.18 -5.85
C GLY A 55 16.00 6.11 -6.02
N ASN A 56 15.33 6.09 -7.18
CA ASN A 56 14.11 6.88 -7.37
C ASN A 56 13.01 6.39 -6.42
N GLU A 57 12.41 7.30 -5.69
CA GLU A 57 11.29 7.01 -4.79
C GLU A 57 9.97 7.12 -5.53
N ARG A 58 9.01 6.27 -5.18
CA ARG A 58 7.66 6.29 -5.72
C ARG A 58 6.67 5.73 -4.71
N GLU A 59 5.53 6.41 -4.59
CA GLU A 59 4.40 5.94 -3.80
C GLU A 59 3.33 5.32 -4.70
N PHE A 60 2.78 4.18 -4.26
CA PHE A 60 1.64 3.52 -4.87
C PHE A 60 0.45 3.60 -3.94
N PHE A 61 -0.71 3.96 -4.50
CA PHE A 61 -1.96 4.13 -3.78
C PHE A 61 -2.95 3.07 -4.25
N PHE A 62 -3.37 2.20 -3.33
CA PHE A 62 -4.33 1.15 -3.60
C PHE A 62 -5.55 1.35 -2.72
N ARG A 63 -6.75 1.10 -3.25
CA ARG A 63 -7.95 1.15 -2.41
C ARG A 63 -7.96 -0.04 -1.47
N ALA A 64 -8.23 0.22 -0.19
CA ALA A 64 -8.41 -0.79 0.84
C ALA A 64 -9.90 -0.87 1.25
N PRO A 65 -10.80 -1.37 0.38
CA PRO A 65 -12.26 -1.32 0.60
C PRO A 65 -12.75 -2.13 1.80
N PHE A 66 -11.89 -2.94 2.41
CA PHE A 66 -12.20 -3.79 3.55
C PHE A 66 -11.85 -3.15 4.90
N ILE A 67 -11.20 -1.98 4.90
CA ILE A 67 -10.86 -1.27 6.13
C ILE A 67 -11.93 -0.22 6.38
N ASN A 68 -12.68 -0.41 7.46
CA ASN A 68 -13.71 0.53 7.87
C ASN A 68 -13.07 1.66 8.70
N PRO A 69 -13.20 2.94 8.31
CA PRO A 69 -12.64 4.06 9.07
C PRO A 69 -13.05 4.08 10.55
N MET A 70 -14.28 3.65 10.86
CA MET A 70 -14.80 3.58 12.24
C MET A 70 -14.11 2.53 13.13
N GLU A 71 -13.43 1.53 12.56
CA GLU A 71 -12.72 0.50 13.33
C GLU A 71 -11.25 0.89 13.61
N TRP A 72 -10.70 1.81 12.82
CA TRP A 72 -9.33 2.30 12.97
C TRP A 72 -9.21 3.35 14.09
N GLU A 73 -10.14 4.31 14.17
CA GLU A 73 -10.14 5.36 15.21
C GLU A 73 -10.15 4.76 16.64
N LYS A 74 -10.81 3.61 16.84
CA LYS A 74 -10.83 2.92 18.14
C LYS A 74 -9.49 2.34 18.56
N ASN A 75 -8.62 1.95 17.62
CA ASN A 75 -7.31 1.36 17.93
C ASN A 75 -6.26 2.42 18.27
N THR A 76 -6.44 3.68 17.83
CA THR A 76 -5.53 4.78 18.17
C THR A 76 -5.80 5.39 19.55
N ASP A 77 -7.02 5.22 20.09
CA ASP A 77 -7.37 5.70 21.43
C ASP A 77 -6.94 4.75 22.56
N GLU A 78 -6.72 3.46 22.30
CA GLU A 78 -6.24 2.49 23.30
C GLU A 78 -4.69 2.49 23.49
N LEU A 79 -3.97 3.36 22.78
CA LEU A 79 -2.51 3.52 22.86
C LEU A 79 -2.07 4.85 23.50
N ASN A 80 -3.01 5.63 24.05
CA ASN A 80 -2.74 6.88 24.78
C ASN A 80 -2.95 6.74 26.29
#